data_AF-A0A316QAY8-F1
#
_entry.id   AF-A0A316QAY8-F1
#
_cell.length_a   1.000
_cell.length_b   1.000
_cell.length_c   1.000
_cell.angle_alpha   90.00
_cell.angle_beta   90.00
_cell.angle_gamma   90.00
#
_symmetry.space_group_name_H-M   'P 1'
#
loop_
_entity.id
_entity.type
_entity.pdbx_description
1 polymer ?
#
loop_
_entity_poly.entity_id
_entity_poly.type
_entity_poly.pdbx_seq_one_letter_code
_entity_poly.pdbx_strand_id
1 'polypeptide(L)' 'MTKKEICLSNLSFAYYSGFGGLEVKFIEDGINDYLYCVSGAWSAKKHYHKLKIHGSYDGAYIRLHGYRCFLHDFIRIGG' A
#
# COMPACT_ATOMS: atom_id res chain seq x y z
N MET A 1 4.08 4.27 -16.99
CA MET A 1 4.79 3.41 -16.03
C MET A 1 3.82 2.37 -15.52
N THR A 2 4.16 1.08 -15.52
CA THR A 2 3.25 0.04 -15.01
C THR A 2 3.32 -0.02 -13.47
N LYS A 3 2.24 -0.43 -12.80
CA LYS A 3 2.21 -0.59 -11.33
C LYS A 3 3.34 -1.47 -10.78
N LYS A 4 3.82 -2.42 -11.59
CA LYS A 4 4.93 -3.32 -11.26
C LYS A 4 6.27 -2.58 -11.28
N GLU A 5 6.53 -1.77 -12.30
CA GLU A 5 7.76 -0.96 -12.40
C GLU A 5 7.85 0.05 -11.27
N ILE A 6 6.75 0.73 -10.93
CA ILE A 6 6.71 1.67 -9.79
C ILE A 6 7.05 0.94 -8.49
N CYS A 7 6.47 -0.24 -8.24
CA CYS A 7 6.77 -1.03 -7.05
C CYS A 7 8.20 -1.60 -6.99
N LEU A 8 8.82 -1.86 -8.14
CA LEU A 8 10.19 -2.38 -8.21
C LEU A 8 11.23 -1.26 -8.13
N SER A 9 10.91 -0.07 -8.64
CA SER A 9 11.82 1.08 -8.65
C SER A 9 11.83 1.85 -7.33
N ASN A 10 10.81 1.69 -6.48
CA ASN A 10 10.70 2.40 -5.21
C ASN A 10 10.95 1.46 -4.02
N LEU A 11 11.63 1.98 -3.00
CA LEU A 11 11.83 1.28 -1.73
C LEU A 11 10.54 1.25 -0.90
N SER A 12 10.39 0.22 -0.06
CA SER A 12 9.29 0.16 0.90
C SER A 12 9.50 1.22 1.97
N PHE A 13 8.53 2.11 2.16
CA PHE A 13 8.58 3.11 3.24
C PHE A 13 7.56 2.82 4.34
N ALA A 14 6.59 1.93 4.11
CA ALA A 14 5.67 1.49 5.14
C ALA A 14 5.29 0.02 4.94
N TYR A 15 4.85 -0.62 6.02
CA TYR A 15 4.54 -2.02 6.08
C TYR A 15 3.31 -2.30 6.93
N TYR A 16 2.52 -3.28 6.52
CA TYR A 16 1.35 -3.76 7.24
C TYR A 16 1.37 -5.29 7.29
N SER A 17 1.26 -5.86 8.50
CA SER A 17 1.40 -7.31 8.71
C SER A 17 0.24 -8.15 8.11
N GLY A 18 -0.87 -7.52 7.74
CA GLY A 18 -2.00 -8.20 7.11
C GLY A 18 -1.70 -8.69 5.68
N PHE A 19 -2.56 -9.56 5.16
CA PHE A 19 -2.51 -10.06 3.76
C PHE A 19 -1.19 -10.74 3.37
N GLY A 20 -0.52 -11.40 4.32
CA GLY A 20 0.76 -12.08 4.09
C GLY A 20 1.94 -11.12 3.96
N GLY A 21 1.83 -9.94 4.60
CA GLY A 21 2.79 -8.86 4.54
C GLY A 21 2.52 -7.95 3.35
N LEU A 22 2.12 -6.72 3.65
CA LEU A 22 1.82 -5.69 2.68
C LEU A 22 2.84 -4.57 2.78
N GLU A 23 3.60 -4.37 1.71
CA GLU A 23 4.63 -3.35 1.61
C GLU A 23 4.14 -2.19 0.78
N VAL A 24 4.18 -0.99 1.34
CA VAL A 24 3.86 0.24 0.62
C VAL A 24 5.13 0.78 -0.02
N LYS A 25 5.08 0.97 -1.34
CA LYS A 25 6.23 1.38 -2.16
C LYS A 25 6.14 2.84 -2.57
N PHE A 26 4.95 3.30 -2.94
CA PHE A 26 4.77 4.66 -3.46
C PHE A 26 3.37 5.18 -3.18
N ILE A 27 3.26 6.47 -2.91
CA ILE A 27 1.99 7.20 -2.89
C ILE A 27 2.06 8.23 -4.01
N GLU A 28 1.10 8.13 -4.92
CA GLU A 28 0.89 9.10 -5.98
C GLU A 28 -0.09 10.16 -5.45
N ASP A 29 0.49 11.28 -5.03
CA ASP A 29 -0.22 12.49 -4.61
C ASP A 29 -0.75 13.22 -5.86
N GLY A 30 -2.04 13.55 -5.87
CA GLY A 30 -2.71 14.16 -7.03
C GLY A 30 -4.20 14.37 -6.78
N ILE A 31 -5.00 14.56 -7.83
CA ILE A 31 -6.47 14.75 -7.71
C ILE A 31 -7.14 13.54 -7.02
N ASN A 32 -6.53 12.37 -7.18
CA ASN A 32 -6.91 11.16 -6.46
C ASN A 32 -5.64 10.54 -5.90
N ASP A 33 -5.52 10.49 -4.58
CA ASP A 33 -4.43 9.82 -3.91
C ASP A 33 -4.48 8.30 -4.20
N TYR A 34 -3.40 7.78 -4.77
CA TYR A 34 -3.25 6.35 -5.02
C TYR A 34 -2.05 5.76 -4.28
N LEU A 35 -2.31 4.68 -3.55
CA LEU A 35 -1.30 3.87 -2.88
C LEU A 35 -0.88 2.71 -3.80
N TYR A 36 0.42 2.60 -4.04
CA TYR A 36 1.02 1.43 -4.68
C TYR A 36 1.64 0.54 -3.61
N CYS A 37 1.11 -0.68 -3.50
CA CYS A 37 1.55 -1.65 -2.51
C CYS A 37 1.69 -3.06 -3.09
N VAL A 38 2.56 -3.84 -2.45
CA VAL A 38 2.81 -5.25 -2.77
C VAL A 38 2.27 -6.10 -1.63
N SER A 39 1.36 -7.02 -1.92
CA SER A 39 0.91 -8.02 -0.95
C SER A 39 1.62 -9.34 -1.15
N GLY A 40 1.72 -10.13 -0.09
CA GLY A 40 2.44 -11.40 -0.11
C GLY A 40 3.94 -11.22 -0.01
N ALA A 41 4.43 -10.23 0.74
CA ALA A 41 5.85 -10.05 1.01
C ALA A 41 6.49 -11.31 1.62
N TRP A 42 5.71 -12.06 2.41
CA TRP A 42 6.12 -13.33 3.01
C TRP A 42 5.79 -14.57 2.16
N SER A 43 5.05 -14.39 1.06
CA SER A 43 4.67 -15.47 0.16
C SER A 43 5.53 -15.48 -1.10
N ALA A 44 5.72 -16.65 -1.70
CA ALA A 44 6.47 -16.79 -2.96
C ALA A 44 5.82 -16.03 -4.13
N LYS A 45 4.51 -15.73 -4.05
CA LYS A 45 3.76 -14.97 -5.07
C LYS A 45 3.48 -13.55 -4.57
N LYS A 46 4.20 -12.58 -5.13
CA LYS A 46 4.00 -11.15 -4.88
C LYS A 46 2.89 -10.61 -5.79
N HIS A 47 1.92 -9.91 -5.21
CA HIS A 47 0.83 -9.28 -5.95
C HIS A 47 0.95 -7.76 -5.88
N TYR A 48 0.88 -7.11 -7.04
CA TYR A 48 1.02 -5.65 -7.16
C TYR A 48 -0.35 -5.00 -7.27
N HIS A 49 -0.63 -4.10 -6.33
CA HIS A 49 -1.91 -3.42 -6.20
C HIS A 49 -1.74 -1.91 -6.36
N LYS A 50 -2.69 -1.29 -7.06
CA LYS A 50 -2.90 0.15 -7.08
C LYS A 50 -4.24 0.37 -6.39
N LEU A 51 -4.22 0.95 -5.20
CA LEU A 51 -5.40 1.16 -4.38
C LEU A 51 -5.64 2.65 -4.24
N LYS A 52 -6.90 3.08 -4.36
CA LYS A 52 -7.26 4.46 -4.08
C LYS A 52 -7.25 4.67 -2.57
N ILE A 53 -6.63 5.76 -2.12
CA ILE A 53 -6.73 6.20 -0.73
C ILE A 53 -8.06 6.93 -0.59
N HIS A 54 -8.83 6.52 0.40
CA HIS A 54 -10.11 7.11 0.75
C HIS A 54 -9.96 7.85 2.07
N GLY A 55 -10.34 9.12 2.09
CA GLY A 55 -10.52 9.85 3.34
C GLY A 55 -11.87 9.51 3.97
N SER A 56 -11.90 9.30 5.27
CA SER A 56 -13.12 9.33 6.08
C SER A 56 -12.86 10.09 7.37
N TYR A 57 -13.93 10.36 8.12
CA TYR A 57 -13.86 11.08 9.40
C TYR A 57 -12.83 10.46 10.37
N ASP A 58 -12.71 9.14 10.36
CA ASP A 58 -11.79 8.36 11.20
C ASP A 58 -10.32 8.39 10.71
N GLY A 59 -10.09 8.82 9.47
CA GLY A 59 -8.77 8.88 8.85
C GLY A 59 -8.74 8.38 7.41
N ALA A 60 -7.54 8.36 6.84
CA ALA A 60 -7.30 7.84 5.50
C ALA A 60 -7.17 6.31 5.52
N TYR A 61 -7.82 5.62 4.59
CA TYR A 61 -7.78 4.16 4.45
C TYR A 61 -7.75 3.71 3.00
N ILE A 62 -7.25 2.51 2.77
CA ILE A 62 -7.35 1.80 1.50
C ILE A 62 -8.31 0.62 1.62
N ARG A 63 -8.89 0.18 0.50
CA ARG A 63 -9.66 -1.06 0.45
C ARG A 63 -8.91 -2.14 -0.29
N LEU A 64 -8.60 -3.23 0.38
CA LEU A 64 -7.96 -4.40 -0.20
C LEU A 64 -8.79 -5.65 0.09
N HIS A 65 -9.17 -6.40 -0.96
CA HIS A 65 -10.01 -7.61 -0.85
C HIS A 65 -11.30 -7.41 -0.01
N GLY A 66 -11.88 -6.20 -0.03
CA GLY A 66 -13.08 -5.86 0.74
C GLY A 66 -12.83 -5.37 2.18
N TYR A 67 -11.59 -5.50 2.67
CA TYR A 67 -11.18 -4.99 3.98
C TYR A 67 -10.73 -3.54 3.89
N ARG A 68 -11.00 -2.76 4.95
CA ARG A 68 -10.49 -1.40 5.10
C ARG A 68 -9.19 -1.47 5.90
N CYS A 69 -8.09 -1.06 5.30
CA CYS A 69 -6.81 -0.91 6.00
C CYS A 69 -6.53 0.58 6.14
N PHE A 70 -6.59 1.09 7.37
CA PHE A 70 -6.34 2.48 7.66
C PHE A 70 -4.84 2.77 7.62
N LEU A 71 -4.43 3.92 7.07
CA LEU A 71 -3.01 4.25 6.91
C LEU A 71 -2.26 4.39 8.24
N HIS A 72 -2.95 4.71 9.35
CA HIS A 72 -2.35 4.78 10.69
C HIS A 72 -1.94 3.40 11.26
N ASP A 73 -2.50 2.30 10.77
CA ASP A 73 -2.11 0.93 11.14
C ASP A 73 -0.80 0.51 10.46
N PHE A 74 -0.32 1.30 9.48
CA PHE A 74 0.88 0.99 8.73
C PHE A 74 2.08 1.46 9.52
N ILE A 75 3.03 0.54 9.68
CA ILE A 75 4.29 0.80 10.34
C ILE A 75 5.22 1.43 9.31
N ARG A 76 5.59 2.69 9.52
CA ARG A 76 6.56 3.39 8.67
C ARG A 76 7.95 2.79 8.89
N ILE A 77 8.61 2.40 7.79
CA ILE A 77 9.99 1.92 7.78
C ILE A 77 10.88 3.14 7.54
N GLY A 78 11.75 3.47 8.51
CA GLY A 78 12.67 4.61 8.44
C GLY A 78 12.29 5.76 9.37
N GLY A 79 12.25 5.48 10.67
CA GLY A 79 12.23 6.49 11.73
C GLY A 79 13.62 6.99 12.05
#